data_AF-A0A3A9V6Q0-F1
#
_entry.id   AF-A0A3A9V6Q0-F1
#
_cell.length_a   1.000
_cell.length_b   1.000
_cell.length_c   1.000
_cell.angle_alpha   90.00
_cell.angle_beta   90.00
_cell.angle_gamma   90.00
#
_symmetry.space_group_name_H-M   'P 1'
#
loop_
_entity.id
_entity.type
_entity.pdbx_description
1 polymer ?
#
loop_
_entity_poly.entity_id
_entity_poly.type
_entity_poly.pdbx_seq_one_letter_code
_entity_poly.pdbx_strand_id
1 'polypeptide(L)'
;MIKKLLYTFSFFYFSFLSGQEIIETTVITFDLSEPSQNSIMNSNSKKIPRLVVPTESPLAIRLTGGNPFRYKYLLNYKLVNQYEAIQYDPLDSLQNRFKRISKTDPIVKDSLIDNNNLKKIELNLKRLNRDFDKIEKSIKTYKSSLILYDDLNLEKYKKQILNYKKSFESGLLEFTRIIQIYDQLEFDGIEQPETTLYEENEYRQEQDIEENRPDLSDEPRTSYLRGREEDRENPNRFYNSVVSSGFETFNIDSLKDSIEDKIKKINVILIELMSVKTDYYTLPIDLNGQNIDYVEFLIQRFEINSSTPYDSYSPKVWIRGGLKFDVSAGIFITNLSDKQYLLIDDPSSDSGNKIIKERSLGDFDYGIGSMLNLSLRGGSWVRPGISLGLSFSENQSFQGLAGINIILGKSQRWVFHYGLSMGSIKELASGFKVNESRNYDFTTSESIPIDEKFSFGQFFGFTYNFKILESKDKSLFRK
;
A
#
# COMPACT_ATOMS: atom_id res chain seq x y z
N MET A 1 5.26 52.71 -19.91
CA MET A 1 5.65 51.71 -18.88
C MET A 1 4.64 50.57 -18.77
N ILE A 2 3.33 50.85 -18.63
CA ILE A 2 2.24 49.85 -18.48
C ILE A 2 2.20 48.80 -19.61
N LYS A 3 2.35 49.19 -20.89
CA LYS A 3 2.35 48.24 -22.02
C LYS A 3 3.50 47.21 -21.93
N LYS A 4 4.71 47.62 -21.52
CA LYS A 4 5.86 46.71 -21.35
C LYS A 4 5.64 45.73 -20.20
N LEU A 5 4.98 46.17 -19.12
CA LEU A 5 4.58 45.32 -18.00
C LEU A 5 3.53 44.27 -18.45
N LEU A 6 2.57 44.68 -19.28
CA LEU A 6 1.54 43.78 -19.81
C LEU A 6 2.12 42.68 -20.71
N TYR A 7 3.07 43.04 -21.58
CA TYR A 7 3.73 42.07 -22.47
C TYR A 7 4.64 41.09 -21.72
N THR A 8 5.34 41.54 -20.67
CA THR A 8 6.13 40.65 -19.82
C THR A 8 5.24 39.68 -19.04
N PHE A 9 4.11 40.17 -18.51
CA PHE A 9 3.14 39.30 -17.83
C PHE A 9 2.52 38.25 -18.77
N SER A 10 2.17 38.65 -20.00
CA SER A 10 1.64 37.74 -21.03
C SER A 10 2.65 36.67 -21.47
N PHE A 11 3.93 37.05 -21.61
CA PHE A 11 4.99 36.10 -21.97
C PHE A 11 5.23 35.07 -20.85
N PHE A 12 5.24 35.51 -19.58
CA PHE A 12 5.29 34.60 -18.44
C PHE A 12 4.06 33.68 -18.36
N TYR A 13 2.87 34.18 -18.70
CA TYR A 13 1.64 33.39 -18.70
C TYR A 13 1.63 32.31 -19.80
N PHE A 14 2.12 32.63 -21.00
CA PHE A 14 2.16 31.68 -22.12
C PHE A 14 3.21 30.58 -21.93
N SER A 15 4.36 30.89 -21.33
CA SER A 15 5.36 29.87 -20.98
C SER A 15 4.88 28.91 -19.89
N PHE A 16 3.87 29.29 -19.11
CA PHE A 16 3.29 28.44 -18.06
C PHE A 16 2.25 27.44 -18.62
N LEU A 17 1.69 27.67 -19.82
CA LEU A 17 0.57 26.89 -20.37
C LEU A 17 0.98 25.79 -21.37
N SER A 18 2.21 25.77 -21.87
CA SER A 18 2.62 24.87 -22.97
C SER A 18 3.30 23.57 -22.55
N GLY A 19 3.47 23.31 -21.24
CA GLY A 19 3.95 22.02 -20.75
C GLY A 19 2.80 21.03 -20.64
N GLN A 20 2.66 20.10 -21.58
CA GLN A 20 1.94 18.85 -21.28
C GLN A 20 2.78 18.06 -20.28
N GLU A 21 2.55 18.29 -19.00
CA GLU A 21 3.25 17.56 -17.94
C GLU A 21 2.71 16.14 -17.90
N ILE A 22 3.61 15.18 -18.16
CA ILE A 22 3.34 13.77 -17.87
C ILE A 22 3.18 13.69 -16.35
N ILE A 23 2.00 13.28 -15.89
CA ILE A 23 1.71 13.14 -14.46
C ILE A 23 2.54 11.97 -13.91
N GLU A 24 3.69 12.29 -13.32
CA GLU A 24 4.52 11.30 -12.65
C GLU A 24 3.99 11.05 -11.23
N THR A 25 3.66 9.78 -10.94
CA THR A 25 3.26 9.37 -9.58
C THR A 25 4.49 9.33 -8.68
N THR A 26 4.46 10.07 -7.57
CA THR A 26 5.51 10.01 -6.56
C THR A 26 5.31 8.78 -5.69
N VAL A 27 6.28 7.87 -5.69
CA VAL A 27 6.26 6.64 -4.88
C VAL A 27 7.13 6.81 -3.65
N ILE A 28 6.54 6.67 -2.46
CA ILE A 28 7.27 6.61 -1.18
C ILE A 28 7.36 5.16 -0.72
N THR A 29 8.58 4.70 -0.45
CA THR A 29 8.83 3.34 0.01
C THR A 29 8.97 3.29 1.53
N PHE A 30 8.15 2.47 2.18
CA PHE A 30 8.29 2.10 3.58
C PHE A 30 8.90 0.71 3.70
N ASP A 31 10.08 0.63 4.30
CA ASP A 31 10.67 -0.64 4.70
C ASP A 31 10.10 -1.08 6.05
N LEU A 32 9.39 -2.21 6.03
CA LEU A 32 8.68 -2.82 7.14
C LEU A 32 9.56 -3.81 7.93
N SER A 33 10.80 -4.06 7.51
CA SER A 33 11.75 -4.88 8.26
C SER A 33 12.20 -4.17 9.55
N GLU A 34 12.44 -2.86 9.44
CA GLU A 34 12.83 -1.98 10.55
C GLU A 34 11.98 -0.69 10.53
N PRO A 35 10.68 -0.75 10.89
CA PRO A 35 9.79 0.39 10.80
C PRO A 35 10.27 1.53 11.70
N SER A 36 10.83 2.58 11.11
CA SER A 36 11.35 3.74 11.81
C SER A 36 11.21 5.01 10.97
N GLN A 37 11.37 6.18 11.57
CA GLN A 37 11.44 7.44 10.81
C GLN A 37 12.53 7.41 9.73
N ASN A 38 13.58 6.61 9.94
CA ASN A 38 14.74 6.52 9.08
C ASN A 38 14.61 5.47 7.96
N SER A 39 13.58 4.62 8.00
CA SER A 39 13.37 3.54 7.02
C SER A 39 12.57 3.97 5.79
N ILE A 40 12.26 5.27 5.68
CA ILE A 40 11.45 5.82 4.60
C ILE A 40 12.35 6.35 3.48
N MET A 41 12.10 5.87 2.28
CA MET A 41 12.86 6.26 1.09
C MET A 41 11.91 6.84 0.04
N ASN A 42 12.34 7.87 -0.69
CA ASN A 42 11.62 8.31 -1.89
C ASN A 42 12.01 7.40 -3.07
N SER A 43 11.24 7.44 -4.17
CA SER A 43 11.48 6.72 -5.43
C SER A 43 12.93 6.80 -5.92
N ASN A 44 13.60 7.94 -5.69
CA ASN A 44 15.01 8.17 -6.04
C ASN A 44 16.03 7.59 -5.05
N SER A 45 15.60 6.75 -4.10
CA SER A 45 16.44 6.01 -3.13
C SER A 45 17.36 6.88 -2.24
N LYS A 46 17.18 8.20 -2.22
CA LYS A 46 17.90 9.10 -1.32
C LYS A 46 17.17 9.17 0.01
N LYS A 47 17.90 8.99 1.12
CA LYS A 47 17.41 9.35 2.45
C LYS A 47 17.18 10.86 2.44
N ILE A 48 15.93 11.27 2.57
CA ILE A 48 15.58 12.69 2.62
C ILE A 48 15.23 12.99 4.08
N PRO A 49 15.81 14.04 4.71
CA PRO A 49 15.42 14.46 6.06
C PRO A 49 13.95 14.88 6.15
N ARG A 50 13.28 15.03 5.00
CA ARG A 50 11.87 15.36 4.89
C ARG A 50 11.24 14.74 3.66
N LEU A 51 10.15 14.02 3.85
CA LEU A 51 9.33 13.53 2.75
C LEU A 51 8.50 14.68 2.22
N VAL A 52 8.74 15.03 0.95
CA VAL A 52 8.06 16.12 0.26
C VAL A 52 7.55 15.61 -1.08
N VAL A 53 6.27 15.80 -1.34
CA VAL A 53 5.59 15.37 -2.59
C VAL A 53 5.00 16.60 -3.28
N PRO A 54 5.22 16.78 -4.60
CA PRO A 54 4.55 17.82 -5.37
C PRO A 54 3.02 17.65 -5.34
N THR A 55 2.25 18.73 -5.20
CA THR A 55 0.78 18.70 -5.20
C THR A 55 0.19 18.21 -6.52
N GLU A 56 0.92 18.40 -7.61
CA GLU A 56 0.52 18.00 -8.97
C GLU A 56 0.75 16.49 -9.22
N SER A 57 1.52 15.82 -8.35
CA SER A 57 1.85 14.41 -8.48
C SER A 57 0.97 13.56 -7.55
N PRO A 58 0.27 12.54 -8.06
CA PRO A 58 -0.37 11.53 -7.23
C PRO A 58 0.66 10.87 -6.32
N LEU A 59 0.25 10.55 -5.08
CA LEU A 59 1.10 9.88 -4.09
C LEU A 59 0.75 8.40 -4.00
N ALA A 60 1.71 7.52 -4.29
CA ALA A 60 1.58 6.09 -4.02
C ALA A 60 2.59 5.65 -2.95
N ILE A 61 2.21 4.65 -2.17
CA ILE A 61 3.08 4.03 -1.17
C ILE A 61 3.50 2.66 -1.64
N ARG A 62 4.80 2.38 -1.58
CA ARG A 62 5.37 1.04 -1.74
C ARG A 62 5.74 0.49 -0.36
N LEU A 63 5.21 -0.66 0.01
CA LEU A 63 5.62 -1.38 1.22
C LEU A 63 6.60 -2.48 0.84
N THR A 64 7.74 -2.58 1.54
CA THR A 64 8.78 -3.59 1.29
C THR A 64 9.28 -4.22 2.59
N GLY A 65 9.97 -5.37 2.52
CA GLY A 65 10.72 -5.92 3.65
C GLY A 65 9.88 -6.52 4.79
N GLY A 66 8.55 -6.54 4.67
CA GLY A 66 7.68 -7.12 5.69
C GLY A 66 7.76 -8.65 5.76
N ASN A 67 7.65 -9.22 6.96
CA ASN A 67 7.55 -10.65 7.18
C ASN A 67 6.08 -11.07 7.41
N PRO A 68 5.36 -11.55 6.37
CA PRO A 68 3.95 -11.89 6.49
C PRO A 68 3.70 -13.20 7.25
N PHE A 69 4.74 -13.96 7.61
CA PHE A 69 4.62 -15.18 8.43
C PHE A 69 4.56 -14.89 9.92
N ARG A 70 5.09 -13.75 10.34
CA ARG A 70 5.05 -13.31 11.74
C ARG A 70 4.02 -12.21 11.95
N TYR A 71 3.89 -11.32 10.96
CA TYR A 71 3.17 -10.07 11.12
C TYR A 71 2.02 -9.88 10.13
N LYS A 72 0.98 -9.19 10.61
CA LYS A 72 -0.05 -8.50 9.84
C LYS A 72 0.25 -7.02 9.88
N TYR A 73 0.08 -6.35 8.75
CA TYR A 73 0.34 -4.92 8.63
C TYR A 73 -0.96 -4.19 8.31
N LEU A 74 -1.24 -3.14 9.06
CA LEU A 74 -2.33 -2.21 8.79
C LEU A 74 -1.70 -0.88 8.38
N LEU A 75 -1.99 -0.45 7.15
CA LEU A 75 -1.61 0.85 6.64
C LEU A 75 -2.88 1.67 6.49
N ASN A 76 -2.96 2.74 7.26
CA ASN A 76 -3.97 3.75 7.09
C ASN A 76 -3.32 5.08 6.77
N TYR A 77 -4.11 6.02 6.27
CA TYR A 77 -3.63 7.37 6.04
C TYR A 77 -4.72 8.40 6.33
N LYS A 78 -4.26 9.63 6.50
CA LYS A 78 -5.07 10.76 6.88
C LYS A 78 -4.53 11.97 6.14
N LEU A 79 -5.40 12.59 5.36
CA LEU A 79 -5.09 13.84 4.70
C LEU A 79 -5.21 14.93 5.77
N VAL A 80 -4.10 15.58 6.08
CA VAL A 80 -4.07 16.64 7.10
C VAL A 80 -3.91 17.97 6.40
N ASN A 81 -5.02 18.70 6.36
CA ASN A 81 -4.98 20.14 6.36
C ASN A 81 -4.72 20.57 7.82
N GLN A 82 -3.69 21.38 8.12
CA GLN A 82 -3.43 21.84 9.50
C GLN A 82 -4.57 22.68 10.09
N TYR A 83 -5.60 22.94 9.28
CA TYR A 83 -6.79 23.67 9.63
C TYR A 83 -8.06 22.82 9.73
N GLU A 84 -8.07 21.54 9.30
CA GLU A 84 -9.26 20.67 9.38
C GLU A 84 -9.22 19.67 10.54
N ALA A 85 -10.41 19.26 11.00
CA ALA A 85 -10.59 18.17 11.96
C ALA A 85 -10.81 16.87 11.18
N ILE A 86 -10.26 15.75 11.65
CA ILE A 86 -10.11 14.54 10.84
C ILE A 86 -11.27 13.55 10.98
N GLN A 87 -11.73 12.99 9.86
CA GLN A 87 -12.55 11.77 9.77
C GLN A 87 -11.87 10.65 8.97
N TYR A 88 -12.25 9.40 9.24
CA TYR A 88 -11.60 8.09 8.94
C TYR A 88 -12.73 7.08 8.59
N ASP A 89 -12.64 5.98 7.83
CA ASP A 89 -11.78 5.41 6.77
C ASP A 89 -12.65 4.31 6.08
N PRO A 90 -12.55 4.05 4.75
CA PRO A 90 -13.57 3.37 3.96
C PRO A 90 -13.16 1.94 3.52
N LEU A 91 -12.96 1.04 4.48
CA LEU A 91 -12.54 -0.35 4.21
C LEU A 91 -13.53 -1.36 4.76
N ASP A 92 -14.72 -1.42 4.14
CA ASP A 92 -15.77 -2.37 4.51
C ASP A 92 -16.34 -3.18 3.32
N SER A 93 -15.62 -3.24 2.20
CA SER A 93 -16.04 -4.10 1.09
C SER A 93 -14.83 -4.68 0.37
N LEU A 94 -14.63 -5.99 0.52
CA LEU A 94 -14.23 -6.95 -0.52
C LEU A 94 -13.55 -8.16 0.09
N GLN A 95 -14.33 -9.16 0.51
CA GLN A 95 -13.87 -10.54 0.57
C GLN A 95 -15.04 -11.47 0.26
N ASN A 96 -14.95 -12.19 -0.86
CA ASN A 96 -15.14 -13.65 -0.94
C ASN A 96 -15.34 -14.12 -2.39
N ARG A 97 -14.46 -15.03 -2.86
CA ARG A 97 -14.79 -16.40 -3.31
C ARG A 97 -13.69 -17.00 -4.18
N PHE A 98 -13.23 -18.19 -3.80
CA PHE A 98 -12.73 -19.22 -4.72
C PHE A 98 -12.95 -20.61 -4.11
N LYS A 99 -12.88 -21.62 -4.99
CA LYS A 99 -12.91 -23.09 -4.82
C LYS A 99 -14.28 -23.72 -5.16
N ARG A 100 -14.37 -24.85 -5.86
CA ARG A 100 -13.45 -26.00 -6.04
C ARG A 100 -13.92 -26.89 -7.23
N ILE A 101 -13.02 -27.72 -7.76
CA ILE A 101 -13.27 -28.88 -8.65
C ILE A 101 -13.45 -30.15 -7.78
N SER A 102 -14.26 -31.12 -8.23
CA SER A 102 -14.36 -32.47 -7.63
C SER A 102 -14.11 -33.60 -8.66
N LYS A 103 -13.63 -34.73 -8.13
CA LYS A 103 -13.17 -35.99 -8.77
C LYS A 103 -14.30 -37.02 -8.97
N THR A 104 -14.02 -38.10 -9.71
CA THR A 104 -14.68 -39.42 -9.61
C THR A 104 -13.70 -40.59 -9.77
N ASP A 105 -14.12 -41.76 -9.28
CA ASP A 105 -13.36 -42.93 -8.76
C ASP A 105 -12.94 -44.01 -9.78
N PRO A 106 -12.03 -44.94 -9.42
CA PRO A 106 -11.80 -46.18 -10.17
C PRO A 106 -12.24 -47.46 -9.43
N ILE A 107 -12.43 -48.52 -10.22
CA ILE A 107 -12.76 -49.91 -9.86
C ILE A 107 -11.52 -50.78 -10.10
N VAL A 108 -11.23 -51.77 -9.24
CA VAL A 108 -10.18 -52.80 -9.45
C VAL A 108 -10.74 -54.21 -9.20
N LYS A 109 -10.27 -55.19 -9.99
CA LYS A 109 -10.37 -56.64 -9.83
C LYS A 109 -8.95 -57.22 -9.85
N ASP A 110 -8.69 -58.19 -8.98
CA ASP A 110 -7.39 -58.84 -8.78
C ASP A 110 -6.98 -59.81 -9.89
N SER A 111 -5.70 -59.75 -10.28
CA SER A 111 -4.96 -60.86 -10.86
C SER A 111 -3.51 -60.90 -10.35
N LEU A 112 -2.93 -62.09 -10.32
CA LEU A 112 -1.65 -62.40 -9.66
C LEU A 112 -0.46 -62.05 -10.57
N ILE A 113 0.34 -61.09 -10.12
CA ILE A 113 1.52 -60.53 -10.80
C ILE A 113 2.81 -61.19 -10.30
N ASP A 114 3.80 -61.28 -11.19
CA ASP A 114 5.15 -61.79 -10.94
C ASP A 114 5.90 -61.01 -9.82
N ASN A 115 6.21 -61.73 -8.74
CA ASN A 115 6.60 -61.20 -7.42
C ASN A 115 7.92 -60.38 -7.38
N ASN A 116 8.82 -60.56 -8.35
CA ASN A 116 10.15 -59.93 -8.27
C ASN A 116 10.16 -58.45 -8.68
N ASN A 117 9.37 -58.06 -9.68
CA ASN A 117 9.28 -56.66 -10.11
C ASN A 117 8.47 -55.81 -9.12
N LEU A 118 7.41 -56.39 -8.54
CA LEU A 118 6.60 -55.74 -7.50
C LEU A 118 7.43 -55.38 -6.26
N LYS A 119 8.32 -56.29 -5.81
CA LYS A 119 9.20 -56.04 -4.66
C LYS A 119 10.16 -54.86 -4.90
N LYS A 120 10.62 -54.67 -6.14
CA LYS A 120 11.47 -53.52 -6.51
C LYS A 120 10.67 -52.21 -6.53
N ILE A 121 9.45 -52.24 -7.06
CA ILE A 121 8.52 -51.10 -7.06
C ILE A 121 8.18 -50.70 -5.62
N GLU A 122 7.85 -51.67 -4.77
CA GLU A 122 7.57 -51.47 -3.35
C GLU A 122 8.74 -50.79 -2.63
N LEU A 123 9.97 -51.27 -2.83
CA LEU A 123 11.16 -50.70 -2.20
C LEU A 123 11.42 -49.26 -2.66
N ASN A 124 11.17 -48.96 -3.94
CA ASN A 124 11.27 -47.60 -4.49
C ASN A 124 10.18 -46.69 -3.91
N LEU A 125 8.91 -47.14 -3.85
CA LEU A 125 7.83 -46.38 -3.23
C LEU A 125 8.09 -46.14 -1.74
N LYS A 126 8.62 -47.12 -0.99
CA LYS A 126 9.01 -46.96 0.42
C LYS A 126 10.13 -45.95 0.60
N ARG A 127 11.11 -45.93 -0.31
CA ARG A 127 12.17 -44.91 -0.32
C ARG A 127 11.58 -43.53 -0.60
N LEU A 128 10.75 -43.40 -1.63
CA LEU A 128 10.14 -42.15 -2.05
C LEU A 128 9.20 -41.59 -0.98
N ASN A 129 8.43 -42.44 -0.31
CA ASN A 129 7.58 -42.07 0.82
C ASN A 129 8.40 -41.44 1.96
N ARG A 130 9.56 -42.03 2.30
CA ARG A 130 10.50 -41.48 3.29
C ARG A 130 11.13 -40.17 2.84
N ASP A 131 11.41 -40.01 1.55
CA ASP A 131 11.99 -38.78 1.03
C ASP A 131 10.96 -37.64 1.01
N PHE A 132 9.69 -37.92 0.67
CA PHE A 132 8.60 -36.96 0.86
C PHE A 132 8.39 -36.58 2.33
N ASP A 133 8.49 -37.52 3.28
CA ASP A 133 8.45 -37.20 4.72
C ASP A 133 9.55 -36.22 5.14
N LYS A 134 10.77 -36.44 4.66
CA LYS A 134 11.89 -35.53 4.93
C LYS A 134 11.65 -34.16 4.33
N ILE A 135 11.13 -34.09 3.11
CA ILE A 135 10.78 -32.83 2.43
C ILE A 135 9.69 -32.10 3.23
N GLU A 136 8.59 -32.77 3.56
CA GLU A 136 7.49 -32.19 4.32
C GLU A 136 7.96 -31.67 5.69
N LYS A 137 8.72 -32.47 6.44
CA LYS A 137 9.29 -32.07 7.73
C LYS A 137 10.22 -30.88 7.59
N SER A 138 11.08 -30.87 6.57
CA SER A 138 12.02 -29.77 6.32
C SER A 138 11.28 -28.47 5.99
N ILE A 139 10.27 -28.54 5.12
CA ILE A 139 9.45 -27.37 4.75
C ILE A 139 8.66 -26.86 5.96
N LYS A 140 8.05 -27.74 6.75
CA LYS A 140 7.32 -27.36 7.98
C LYS A 140 8.24 -26.72 9.01
N THR A 141 9.43 -27.29 9.22
CA THR A 141 10.45 -26.74 10.12
C THR A 141 10.90 -25.37 9.65
N TYR A 142 11.18 -25.23 8.35
CA TYR A 142 11.55 -23.96 7.76
C TYR A 142 10.45 -22.91 7.91
N LYS A 143 9.20 -23.23 7.55
CA LYS A 143 8.04 -22.34 7.73
C LYS A 143 7.90 -21.90 9.19
N SER A 144 8.04 -22.82 10.13
CA SER A 144 7.98 -22.51 11.57
C SER A 144 9.11 -21.58 11.99
N SER A 145 10.32 -21.74 11.43
CA SER A 145 11.44 -20.85 11.70
C SER A 145 11.22 -19.43 11.18
N LEU A 146 10.46 -19.24 10.10
CA LEU A 146 10.15 -17.90 9.55
C LEU A 146 9.30 -17.04 10.52
N ILE A 147 8.57 -17.68 11.43
CA ILE A 147 7.78 -16.99 12.47
C ILE A 147 8.70 -16.37 13.54
N LEU A 148 9.94 -16.86 13.66
CA LEU A 148 10.88 -16.43 14.71
C LEU A 148 11.69 -15.19 14.33
N TYR A 149 11.74 -14.80 13.06
CA TYR A 149 12.54 -13.68 12.57
C TYR A 149 11.69 -12.43 12.35
N ASP A 150 12.24 -11.26 12.67
CA ASP A 150 11.58 -9.97 12.43
C ASP A 150 11.64 -9.58 10.95
N ASP A 151 12.79 -9.82 10.33
CA ASP A 151 13.07 -9.55 8.93
C ASP A 151 13.02 -10.83 8.09
N LEU A 152 12.48 -10.70 6.88
CA LEU A 152 12.52 -11.77 5.89
C LEU A 152 13.57 -11.44 4.83
N ASN A 153 14.75 -12.05 4.91
CA ASN A 153 15.74 -11.96 3.84
C ASN A 153 15.18 -12.62 2.56
N LEU A 154 14.62 -11.79 1.67
CA LEU A 154 13.84 -12.23 0.53
C LEU A 154 14.62 -13.10 -0.45
N GLU A 155 15.90 -12.77 -0.68
CA GLU A 155 16.78 -13.53 -1.58
C GLU A 155 17.06 -14.93 -1.04
N LYS A 156 17.44 -15.03 0.25
CA LYS A 156 17.65 -16.32 0.92
C LYS A 156 16.35 -17.13 0.94
N TYR A 157 15.22 -16.47 1.20
CA TYR A 157 13.90 -17.07 1.24
C TYR A 157 13.49 -17.66 -0.11
N LYS A 158 13.55 -16.87 -1.19
CA LYS A 158 13.23 -17.32 -2.56
C LYS A 158 14.11 -18.49 -3.00
N LYS A 159 15.42 -18.40 -2.73
CA LYS A 159 16.37 -19.48 -3.04
C LYS A 159 16.02 -20.77 -2.31
N GLN A 160 15.67 -20.69 -1.03
CA GLN A 160 15.31 -21.86 -0.24
C GLN A 160 14.00 -22.51 -0.73
N ILE A 161 12.97 -21.73 -1.06
CA ILE A 161 11.72 -22.26 -1.62
C ILE A 161 11.96 -22.90 -2.98
N LEU A 162 12.78 -22.28 -3.83
CA LEU A 162 13.11 -22.83 -5.14
C LEU A 162 13.82 -24.19 -5.00
N ASN A 163 14.69 -24.36 -4.01
CA ASN A 163 15.32 -25.65 -3.72
C ASN A 163 14.28 -26.70 -3.30
N TYR A 164 13.36 -26.36 -2.39
CA TYR A 164 12.29 -27.28 -1.99
C TYR A 164 11.39 -27.65 -3.17
N LYS A 165 11.03 -26.68 -4.02
CA LYS A 165 10.25 -26.92 -5.24
C LYS A 165 10.96 -27.89 -6.17
N LYS A 166 12.26 -27.71 -6.44
CA LYS A 166 13.04 -28.62 -7.28
C LYS A 166 13.11 -30.04 -6.72
N SER A 167 13.33 -30.18 -5.41
CA SER A 167 13.34 -31.49 -4.75
C SER A 167 11.95 -32.16 -4.83
N PHE A 168 10.89 -31.39 -4.63
CA PHE A 168 9.52 -31.87 -4.74
C PHE A 168 9.16 -32.31 -6.16
N GLU A 169 9.49 -31.51 -7.18
CA GLU A 169 9.24 -31.83 -8.60
C GLU A 169 10.04 -33.06 -9.05
N SER A 170 11.26 -33.23 -8.55
CA SER A 170 12.08 -34.42 -8.83
C SER A 170 11.44 -35.69 -8.24
N GLY A 171 10.97 -35.62 -6.99
CA GLY A 171 10.25 -36.73 -6.36
C GLY A 171 8.91 -37.03 -7.02
N LEU A 172 8.19 -36.00 -7.48
CA LEU A 172 6.92 -36.16 -8.22
C LEU A 172 7.15 -36.89 -9.54
N LEU A 173 8.20 -36.51 -10.29
CA LEU A 173 8.57 -37.17 -11.54
C LEU A 173 8.94 -38.64 -11.32
N GLU A 174 9.69 -38.95 -10.26
CA GLU A 174 10.03 -40.32 -9.88
C GLU A 174 8.77 -41.12 -9.49
N PHE A 175 7.86 -40.52 -8.71
CA PHE A 175 6.57 -41.13 -8.37
C PHE A 175 5.77 -41.48 -9.62
N THR A 176 5.57 -40.51 -10.52
CA THR A 176 4.82 -40.71 -11.76
C THR A 176 5.41 -41.82 -12.61
N ARG A 177 6.75 -41.90 -12.73
CA ARG A 177 7.42 -42.99 -13.44
C ARG A 177 7.17 -44.35 -12.80
N ILE A 178 7.25 -44.44 -11.47
CA ILE A 178 7.02 -45.71 -10.75
C ILE A 178 5.56 -46.16 -10.93
N ILE A 179 4.60 -45.24 -10.83
CA ILE A 179 3.18 -45.54 -11.03
C ILE A 179 2.91 -45.96 -12.48
N GLN A 180 3.50 -45.31 -13.48
CA GLN A 180 3.37 -45.74 -14.88
C GLN A 180 3.88 -47.17 -15.10
N ILE A 181 5.02 -47.54 -14.50
CA ILE A 181 5.55 -48.92 -14.59
C ILE A 181 4.62 -49.90 -13.87
N TYR A 182 4.09 -49.50 -12.71
CA TYR A 182 3.14 -50.32 -11.96
C TYR A 182 1.85 -50.57 -12.75
N ASP A 183 1.23 -49.51 -13.27
CA ASP A 183 0.00 -49.58 -14.06
C ASP A 183 0.22 -50.41 -15.35
N GLN A 184 1.41 -50.35 -15.97
CA GLN A 184 1.78 -51.20 -17.10
C GLN A 184 1.89 -52.68 -16.73
N LEU A 185 2.55 -53.00 -15.61
CA LEU A 185 2.67 -54.39 -15.14
C LEU A 185 1.34 -54.98 -14.69
N GLU A 186 0.45 -54.15 -14.14
CA GLU A 186 -0.92 -54.53 -13.82
C GLU A 186 -1.71 -54.81 -15.10
N PHE A 187 -1.53 -54.02 -16.16
CA PHE A 187 -2.20 -54.21 -17.45
C PHE A 187 -1.68 -55.43 -18.23
N ASP A 188 -0.36 -55.62 -18.31
CA ASP A 188 0.26 -56.74 -19.04
C ASP A 188 -0.04 -58.10 -18.37
N GLY A 189 -0.35 -58.11 -17.08
CA GLY A 189 -0.85 -59.28 -16.36
C GLY A 189 -2.30 -59.69 -16.72
N ILE A 190 -3.00 -58.90 -17.54
CA ILE A 190 -4.41 -59.13 -17.94
C ILE A 190 -4.50 -59.88 -19.28
N GLU A 191 -3.48 -59.83 -20.14
CA GLU A 191 -3.42 -60.64 -21.37
C GLU A 191 -2.85 -62.04 -21.09
N GLN A 192 -3.61 -62.85 -20.34
CA GLN A 192 -3.53 -64.29 -20.60
C GLN A 192 -4.18 -64.51 -21.97
N PRO A 193 -3.50 -65.16 -22.95
CA PRO A 193 -4.19 -65.66 -24.12
C PRO A 193 -5.33 -66.55 -23.61
N GLU A 194 -6.55 -66.31 -24.06
CA GLU A 194 -7.65 -67.24 -23.81
C GLU A 194 -7.13 -68.65 -24.07
N THR A 195 -7.12 -69.48 -23.03
CA THR A 195 -6.96 -70.93 -23.16
C THR A 195 -8.21 -71.44 -23.87
N THR A 196 -8.29 -71.23 -25.18
CA THR A 196 -9.28 -71.80 -26.09
C THR A 196 -8.62 -72.72 -27.12
N LEU A 197 -7.38 -73.19 -26.90
CA LEU A 197 -6.67 -73.96 -27.92
C LEU A 197 -5.71 -75.03 -27.41
N TYR A 198 -6.00 -75.68 -26.28
CA TYR A 198 -5.23 -76.87 -25.85
C TYR A 198 -6.03 -78.10 -25.41
N GLU A 199 -7.37 -78.06 -25.38
CA GLU A 199 -8.17 -79.28 -25.15
C GLU A 199 -8.54 -80.06 -26.43
N GLU A 200 -8.31 -79.52 -27.64
CA GLU A 200 -8.73 -80.18 -28.89
C GLU A 200 -7.64 -81.02 -29.59
N ASN A 201 -6.39 -81.00 -29.11
CA ASN A 201 -5.27 -81.72 -29.75
C ASN A 201 -4.76 -82.97 -28.99
N GLU A 202 -5.13 -83.18 -27.72
CA GLU A 202 -4.78 -84.44 -27.02
C GLU A 202 -5.75 -85.60 -27.34
N TYR A 203 -6.95 -85.33 -27.85
CA TYR A 203 -7.88 -86.40 -28.24
C TYR A 203 -7.68 -86.97 -29.66
N ARG A 204 -6.71 -86.43 -30.44
CA ARG A 204 -6.42 -86.91 -31.80
C ARG A 204 -5.11 -87.70 -31.96
N GLN A 205 -4.30 -87.86 -30.90
CA GLN A 205 -3.08 -88.66 -30.98
C GLN A 205 -3.18 -90.05 -30.34
N GLU A 206 -4.27 -90.39 -29.65
CA GLU A 206 -4.47 -91.73 -29.07
C GLU A 206 -5.19 -92.73 -30.00
N GLN A 207 -5.59 -92.35 -31.23
CA GLN A 207 -6.21 -93.28 -32.18
C GLN A 207 -5.30 -93.83 -33.30
N ASP A 208 -4.06 -93.34 -33.44
CA ASP A 208 -3.18 -93.74 -34.56
C ASP A 208 -1.96 -94.60 -34.14
N ILE A 209 -1.92 -95.16 -32.92
CA ILE A 209 -0.81 -96.01 -32.44
C ILE A 209 -1.28 -97.40 -31.97
N GLU A 210 -2.30 -97.97 -32.63
CA GLU A 210 -2.74 -99.36 -32.37
C GLU A 210 -2.77 -100.24 -33.62
N GLU A 211 -1.91 -99.97 -34.61
CA GLU A 211 -1.74 -100.84 -35.76
C GLU A 211 -0.27 -100.88 -36.21
N ASN A 212 0.61 -101.43 -35.37
CA ASN A 212 1.87 -102.11 -35.76
C ASN A 212 2.68 -102.50 -34.51
N ARG A 213 2.42 -103.70 -33.98
CA ARG A 213 3.39 -104.39 -33.10
C ARG A 213 3.82 -105.69 -33.77
N PRO A 214 5.09 -105.83 -34.19
CA PRO A 214 5.67 -107.13 -34.44
C PRO A 214 6.06 -107.79 -33.12
N ASP A 215 5.67 -109.06 -33.05
CA ASP A 215 5.99 -110.06 -32.05
C ASP A 215 7.51 -110.29 -31.99
N LEU A 216 8.12 -110.20 -30.81
CA LEU A 216 9.49 -110.68 -30.58
C LEU A 216 9.69 -111.03 -29.10
N SER A 217 10.17 -112.27 -28.95
CA SER A 217 10.28 -113.07 -27.75
C SER A 217 11.57 -112.83 -26.96
N ASP A 218 11.50 -113.30 -25.71
CA ASP A 218 12.56 -113.85 -24.86
C ASP A 218 13.55 -112.94 -24.08
N GLU A 219 13.39 -113.08 -22.76
CA GLU A 219 14.39 -113.14 -21.68
C GLU A 219 14.77 -111.91 -20.82
N PRO A 220 15.11 -112.14 -19.52
CA PRO A 220 14.73 -111.25 -18.44
C PRO A 220 15.93 -110.55 -17.78
N ARG A 221 15.73 -109.30 -17.31
CA ARG A 221 16.58 -108.73 -16.25
C ARG A 221 15.74 -107.99 -15.22
N THR A 222 15.59 -108.67 -14.10
CA THR A 222 15.14 -108.15 -12.81
C THR A 222 16.21 -107.30 -12.14
N SER A 223 15.75 -106.53 -11.14
CA SER A 223 16.48 -105.76 -10.13
C SER A 223 16.97 -104.37 -10.54
N TYR A 224 16.16 -103.33 -10.26
CA TYR A 224 16.63 -102.01 -9.77
C TYR A 224 15.49 -101.03 -9.42
N LEU A 225 14.37 -101.44 -8.81
CA LEU A 225 13.39 -100.47 -8.30
C LEU A 225 12.74 -100.95 -6.99
N ARG A 226 13.39 -100.64 -5.86
CA ARG A 226 12.73 -100.62 -4.56
C ARG A 226 13.40 -99.54 -3.71
N GLY A 227 12.76 -98.39 -3.62
CA GLY A 227 13.23 -97.27 -2.78
C GLY A 227 12.99 -95.89 -3.38
N ARG A 228 11.78 -95.60 -3.89
CA ARG A 228 11.40 -94.22 -4.25
C ARG A 228 9.89 -93.95 -4.36
N GLU A 229 9.09 -94.58 -3.50
CA GLU A 229 7.62 -94.38 -3.51
C GLU A 229 7.03 -93.73 -2.26
N GLU A 230 7.80 -93.45 -1.20
CA GLU A 230 7.24 -92.82 0.01
C GLU A 230 7.30 -91.27 0.06
N ASP A 231 7.97 -90.60 -0.89
CA ASP A 231 8.01 -89.11 -0.92
C ASP A 231 7.02 -88.47 -1.92
N ARG A 232 6.11 -89.26 -2.50
CA ARG A 232 5.12 -88.77 -3.50
C ARG A 232 3.75 -88.45 -2.94
N GLU A 233 3.49 -88.71 -1.66
CA GLU A 233 2.24 -88.31 -1.04
C GLU A 233 2.37 -86.92 -0.42
N ASN A 234 1.79 -85.96 -1.15
CA ASN A 234 1.34 -84.65 -0.69
C ASN A 234 2.25 -83.43 -1.00
N PRO A 235 2.53 -83.14 -2.28
CA PRO A 235 3.10 -81.84 -2.70
C PRO A 235 2.27 -80.62 -2.24
N ASN A 236 1.01 -80.80 -1.85
CA ASN A 236 0.18 -79.73 -1.29
C ASN A 236 0.58 -79.31 0.14
N ARG A 237 1.30 -80.14 0.92
CA ARG A 237 1.75 -79.71 2.27
C ARG A 237 2.91 -78.71 2.21
N PHE A 238 3.85 -78.89 1.28
CA PHE A 238 4.94 -77.93 1.09
C PHE A 238 4.41 -76.62 0.53
N TYR A 239 3.53 -76.69 -0.48
CA TYR A 239 2.87 -75.51 -1.08
C TYR A 239 2.03 -74.75 -0.06
N ASN A 240 1.23 -75.44 0.76
CA ASN A 240 0.42 -74.78 1.78
C ASN A 240 1.26 -74.22 2.94
N SER A 241 2.40 -74.83 3.33
CA SER A 241 3.26 -74.30 4.40
C SER A 241 4.04 -73.04 4.00
N VAL A 242 4.36 -72.88 2.71
CA VAL A 242 5.05 -71.69 2.17
C VAL A 242 4.06 -70.58 1.85
N VAL A 243 2.82 -70.91 1.49
CA VAL A 243 1.75 -69.92 1.25
C VAL A 243 1.11 -69.45 2.57
N SER A 244 1.14 -70.25 3.64
CA SER A 244 0.59 -69.88 4.96
C SER A 244 1.59 -69.24 5.93
N SER A 245 2.87 -69.11 5.57
CA SER A 245 3.80 -68.22 6.29
C SER A 245 3.54 -66.76 5.90
N GLY A 246 2.36 -66.27 6.29
CA GLY A 246 1.99 -64.87 6.45
C GLY A 246 2.73 -63.84 5.59
N PHE A 247 2.71 -64.01 4.25
CA PHE A 247 2.97 -62.88 3.38
C PHE A 247 1.78 -61.95 3.57
N GLU A 248 1.88 -61.02 4.52
CA GLU A 248 1.05 -59.82 4.54
C GLU A 248 1.14 -59.26 3.12
N THR A 249 0.05 -59.40 2.36
CA THR A 249 -0.03 -58.91 1.00
C THR A 249 0.19 -57.41 1.09
N PHE A 250 1.39 -56.98 0.74
CA PHE A 250 1.79 -55.61 0.92
C PHE A 250 0.99 -54.76 -0.06
N ASN A 251 0.06 -53.97 0.47
CA ASN A 251 -0.90 -53.21 -0.32
C ASN A 251 -0.20 -51.97 -0.94
N ILE A 252 0.25 -52.11 -2.20
CA ILE A 252 0.90 -51.03 -2.96
C ILE A 252 -0.02 -49.81 -3.10
N ASP A 253 -1.33 -50.00 -3.22
CA ASP A 253 -2.31 -48.90 -3.30
C ASP A 253 -2.33 -48.06 -2.03
N SER A 254 -2.25 -48.70 -0.85
CA SER A 254 -2.14 -47.98 0.42
C SER A 254 -0.89 -47.08 0.47
N LEU A 255 0.22 -47.54 -0.09
CA LEU A 255 1.46 -46.76 -0.15
C LEU A 255 1.36 -45.63 -1.18
N LYS A 256 0.72 -45.88 -2.33
CA LYS A 256 0.39 -44.88 -3.36
C LYS A 256 -0.46 -43.76 -2.76
N ASP A 257 -1.54 -44.11 -2.07
CA ASP A 257 -2.44 -43.16 -1.39
C ASP A 257 -1.71 -42.33 -0.32
N SER A 258 -0.86 -42.98 0.48
CA SER A 258 0.00 -42.28 1.45
C SER A 258 0.92 -41.25 0.79
N ILE A 259 1.56 -41.62 -0.33
CA ILE A 259 2.45 -40.70 -1.07
C ILE A 259 1.63 -39.56 -1.70
N GLU A 260 0.48 -39.85 -2.29
CA GLU A 260 -0.41 -38.83 -2.85
C GLU A 260 -0.88 -37.81 -1.80
N ASP A 261 -1.24 -38.26 -0.60
CA ASP A 261 -1.64 -37.39 0.50
C ASP A 261 -0.48 -36.45 0.91
N LYS A 262 0.75 -36.97 0.99
CA LYS A 262 1.95 -36.17 1.26
C LYS A 262 2.23 -35.18 0.14
N ILE A 263 2.09 -35.59 -1.11
CA ILE A 263 2.22 -34.70 -2.28
C ILE A 263 1.24 -33.53 -2.16
N LYS A 264 -0.04 -33.82 -1.84
CA LYS A 264 -1.07 -32.79 -1.63
C LYS A 264 -0.69 -31.84 -0.50
N LYS A 265 -0.25 -32.35 0.67
CA LYS A 265 0.19 -31.55 1.82
C LYS A 265 1.38 -30.65 1.51
N ILE A 266 2.43 -31.20 0.90
CA ILE A 266 3.63 -30.44 0.51
C ILE A 266 3.27 -29.35 -0.49
N ASN A 267 2.45 -29.67 -1.51
CA ASN A 267 2.04 -28.71 -2.52
C ASN A 267 1.24 -27.54 -1.92
N VAL A 268 0.34 -27.80 -0.97
CA VAL A 268 -0.40 -26.74 -0.25
C VAL A 268 0.57 -25.80 0.47
N ILE A 269 1.58 -26.34 1.18
CA ILE A 269 2.56 -25.52 1.90
C ILE A 269 3.44 -24.74 0.91
N LEU A 270 3.89 -25.35 -0.19
CA LEU A 270 4.68 -24.68 -1.21
C LEU A 270 3.91 -23.55 -1.89
N ILE A 271 2.63 -23.75 -2.23
CA ILE A 271 1.77 -22.70 -2.81
C ILE A 271 1.64 -21.54 -1.83
N GLU A 272 1.44 -21.82 -0.54
CA GLU A 272 1.38 -20.79 0.50
C GLU A 272 2.70 -20.00 0.56
N LEU A 273 3.84 -20.68 0.63
CA LEU A 273 5.17 -20.05 0.64
C LEU A 273 5.44 -19.24 -0.65
N MET A 274 5.08 -19.76 -1.82
CA MET A 274 5.28 -19.07 -3.09
C MET A 274 4.32 -17.89 -3.31
N SER A 275 3.17 -17.86 -2.64
CA SER A 275 2.18 -16.78 -2.77
C SER A 275 2.55 -15.52 -1.97
N VAL A 276 3.58 -15.60 -1.13
CA VAL A 276 4.09 -14.45 -0.38
C VAL A 276 4.62 -13.39 -1.33
N LYS A 277 3.98 -12.22 -1.27
CA LYS A 277 4.47 -10.97 -1.84
C LYS A 277 5.05 -10.15 -0.70
N THR A 278 6.22 -9.55 -0.92
CA THR A 278 6.83 -8.59 0.02
C THR A 278 6.71 -7.16 -0.45
N ASP A 279 6.29 -6.97 -1.70
CA ASP A 279 6.21 -5.68 -2.37
C ASP A 279 4.75 -5.38 -2.67
N TYR A 280 4.21 -4.37 -2.01
CA TYR A 280 2.84 -3.91 -2.20
C TYR A 280 2.83 -2.45 -2.61
N TYR A 281 1.90 -2.07 -3.48
CA TYR A 281 1.66 -0.68 -3.85
C TYR A 281 0.24 -0.31 -3.45
N THR A 282 0.07 0.86 -2.82
CA THR A 282 -1.26 1.44 -2.63
C THR A 282 -1.79 2.00 -3.95
N LEU A 283 -3.10 2.19 -4.03
CA LEU A 283 -3.66 3.06 -5.06
C LEU A 283 -3.08 4.48 -4.92
N PRO A 284 -2.92 5.21 -6.04
CA PRO A 284 -2.53 6.61 -5.99
C PRO A 284 -3.55 7.43 -5.19
N ILE A 285 -3.04 8.22 -4.25
CA ILE A 285 -3.80 9.22 -3.51
C ILE A 285 -3.73 10.51 -4.33
N ASP A 286 -4.89 10.98 -4.79
CA ASP A 286 -4.99 12.27 -5.46
C ASP A 286 -4.94 13.40 -4.42
N LEU A 287 -3.97 14.29 -4.61
CA LEU A 287 -3.71 15.44 -3.74
C LEU A 287 -4.08 16.75 -4.43
N ASN A 288 -4.43 16.71 -5.72
CA ASN A 288 -4.63 17.90 -6.51
C ASN A 288 -5.91 18.63 -6.08
N GLY A 289 -5.85 19.97 -6.06
CA GLY A 289 -6.99 20.83 -5.69
C GLY A 289 -7.39 20.83 -4.21
N GLN A 290 -6.90 19.88 -3.40
CA GLN A 290 -7.25 19.78 -1.98
C GLN A 290 -6.34 20.68 -1.14
N ASN A 291 -6.85 21.28 -0.05
CA ASN A 291 -6.06 22.16 0.84
C ASN A 291 -5.19 21.39 1.85
N ILE A 292 -4.46 20.38 1.38
CA ILE A 292 -3.68 19.47 2.24
C ILE A 292 -2.27 20.02 2.45
N ASP A 293 -1.83 20.01 3.71
CA ASP A 293 -0.47 20.37 4.10
C ASP A 293 0.46 19.15 4.13
N TYR A 294 -0.04 18.03 4.66
CA TYR A 294 0.69 16.77 4.69
C TYR A 294 -0.25 15.57 4.73
N VAL A 295 0.23 14.41 4.29
CA VAL A 295 -0.41 13.12 4.49
C VAL A 295 0.26 12.43 5.68
N GLU A 296 -0.53 12.12 6.71
CA GLU A 296 -0.10 11.34 7.85
C GLU A 296 -0.45 9.88 7.61
N PHE A 297 0.56 9.03 7.46
CA PHE A 297 0.32 7.59 7.43
C PHE A 297 0.32 7.07 8.86
N LEU A 298 -0.44 6.03 9.12
CA LEU A 298 -0.38 5.25 10.34
C LEU A 298 -0.10 3.80 9.94
N ILE A 299 1.11 3.35 10.24
CA ILE A 299 1.57 2.00 9.98
C ILE A 299 1.54 1.27 11.31
N GLN A 300 0.82 0.16 11.37
CA GLN A 300 0.73 -0.68 12.55
C GLN A 300 1.12 -2.11 12.18
N ARG A 301 2.02 -2.70 12.96
CA ARG A 301 2.43 -4.09 12.83
C ARG A 301 1.78 -4.89 13.95
N PHE A 302 1.11 -5.98 13.63
CA PHE A 302 0.48 -6.89 14.59
C PHE A 302 1.11 -8.26 14.42
N GLU A 303 1.39 -8.98 15.49
CA GLU A 303 1.65 -10.42 15.35
C GLU A 303 0.37 -11.12 14.85
N ILE A 304 0.49 -12.18 14.04
CA ILE A 304 -0.67 -12.82 13.37
C ILE A 304 -1.83 -13.18 14.33
N ASN A 305 -1.50 -13.49 15.59
CA ASN A 305 -2.46 -13.90 16.62
C ASN A 305 -2.71 -12.82 17.68
N SER A 306 -2.18 -11.61 17.50
CA SER A 306 -2.35 -10.49 18.42
C SER A 306 -3.41 -9.51 17.92
N SER A 307 -4.25 -9.01 18.83
CA SER A 307 -5.15 -7.89 18.58
C SER A 307 -4.51 -6.53 18.89
N THR A 308 -3.39 -6.51 19.62
CA THR A 308 -2.65 -5.30 19.94
C THR A 308 -1.48 -5.11 18.97
N PRO A 309 -1.22 -3.88 18.51
CA PRO A 309 -0.10 -3.60 17.64
C PRO A 309 1.21 -3.86 18.40
N TYR A 310 2.10 -4.64 17.79
CA TYR A 310 3.47 -4.86 18.24
C TYR A 310 4.26 -3.55 18.20
N ASP A 311 4.10 -2.78 17.13
CA ASP A 311 4.58 -1.41 17.03
C ASP A 311 3.64 -0.56 16.15
N SER A 312 3.82 0.75 16.25
CA SER A 312 3.10 1.72 15.45
C SER A 312 4.00 2.90 15.11
N TYR A 313 3.91 3.34 13.86
CA TYR A 313 4.69 4.46 13.35
C TYR A 313 3.80 5.37 12.49
N SER A 314 4.01 6.69 12.61
CA SER A 314 3.18 7.69 11.92
C SER A 314 4.01 8.70 11.12
N PRO A 315 4.44 8.35 9.89
CA PRO A 315 5.19 9.27 9.05
C PRO A 315 4.33 10.38 8.48
N LYS A 316 4.92 11.57 8.40
CA LYS A 316 4.31 12.75 7.78
C LYS A 316 4.97 13.04 6.44
N VAL A 317 4.18 13.01 5.38
CA VAL A 317 4.59 13.32 4.01
C VAL A 317 4.08 14.70 3.67
N TRP A 318 4.97 15.69 3.60
CA TRP A 318 4.60 17.08 3.34
C TRP A 318 4.29 17.32 1.88
N ILE A 319 3.27 18.13 1.61
CA ILE A 319 2.91 18.51 0.25
C ILE A 319 3.61 19.83 -0.10
N ARG A 320 4.13 19.94 -1.33
CA ARG A 320 4.81 21.13 -1.87
C ARG A 320 4.20 21.52 -3.21
N GLY A 321 4.11 22.81 -3.47
CA GLY A 321 3.53 23.33 -4.72
C GLY A 321 2.04 23.55 -4.63
N GLY A 322 1.46 24.15 -5.67
CA GLY A 322 0.07 24.60 -5.64
C GLY A 322 -0.17 25.83 -4.77
N LEU A 323 -1.35 26.42 -4.96
CA LEU A 323 -1.80 27.61 -4.25
C LEU A 323 -2.46 27.24 -2.92
N LYS A 324 -2.23 28.07 -1.91
CA LYS A 324 -2.87 27.99 -0.59
C LYS A 324 -3.57 29.30 -0.30
N PHE A 325 -4.80 29.18 0.18
CA PHE A 325 -5.62 30.28 0.66
C PHE A 325 -5.74 30.15 2.17
N ASP A 326 -5.27 31.16 2.89
CA ASP A 326 -5.39 31.24 4.34
C ASP A 326 -6.16 32.52 4.70
N VAL A 327 -6.97 32.48 5.75
CA VAL A 327 -7.65 33.67 6.29
C VAL A 327 -7.03 34.01 7.64
N SER A 328 -6.71 35.28 7.84
CA SER A 328 -6.11 35.79 9.07
C SER A 328 -6.84 37.02 9.58
N ALA A 329 -6.66 37.34 10.86
CA ALA A 329 -7.00 38.65 11.41
C ALA A 329 -5.96 39.11 12.42
N GLY A 330 -5.90 40.42 12.65
CA GLY A 330 -4.95 41.01 13.56
C GLY A 330 -4.97 42.52 13.56
N ILE A 331 -3.81 43.10 13.86
CA ILE A 331 -3.63 44.54 14.04
C ILE A 331 -2.87 45.10 12.83
N PHE A 332 -3.28 46.29 12.39
CA PHE A 332 -2.70 47.02 11.27
C PHE A 332 -2.31 48.42 11.71
N ILE A 333 -1.17 48.89 11.21
CA ILE A 333 -0.67 50.26 11.35
C ILE A 333 -0.65 50.84 9.95
N THR A 334 -1.31 51.97 9.73
CA THR A 334 -1.53 52.57 8.42
C THR A 334 -1.19 54.05 8.49
N ASN A 335 -0.57 54.62 7.47
CA ASN A 335 -0.41 56.09 7.40
C ASN A 335 -1.64 56.78 6.77
N LEU A 336 -2.72 56.04 6.56
CA LEU A 336 -4.01 56.56 6.13
C LEU A 336 -4.82 56.96 7.38
N SER A 337 -4.62 58.20 7.83
CA SER A 337 -5.26 58.75 9.03
C SER A 337 -6.09 59.99 8.71
N ASP A 338 -7.16 60.19 9.50
CA ASP A 338 -7.93 61.43 9.48
C ASP A 338 -7.11 62.58 10.08
N LYS A 339 -7.07 63.71 9.37
CA LYS A 339 -6.44 64.91 9.91
C LYS A 339 -7.41 65.61 10.85
N GLN A 340 -6.93 65.94 12.05
CA GLN A 340 -7.70 66.71 13.01
C GLN A 340 -7.21 68.15 13.03
N TYR A 341 -8.15 69.09 13.19
CA TYR A 341 -7.86 70.51 13.19
C TYR A 341 -8.41 71.17 14.45
N LEU A 342 -7.72 72.20 14.92
CA LEU A 342 -8.10 73.03 16.06
C LEU A 342 -8.18 74.49 15.59
N LEU A 343 -9.19 75.20 16.07
CA LEU A 343 -9.28 76.65 15.94
C LEU A 343 -8.59 77.30 17.14
N ILE A 344 -7.68 78.21 16.88
CA ILE A 344 -6.97 78.98 17.91
C ILE A 344 -7.07 80.46 17.53
N ASP A 345 -7.29 81.33 18.49
CA ASP A 345 -7.31 82.77 18.25
C ASP A 345 -5.92 83.24 17.78
N ASP A 346 -5.87 84.11 16.77
CA ASP A 346 -4.61 84.68 16.29
C ASP A 346 -4.09 85.73 17.28
N PRO A 347 -2.97 85.48 17.99
CA PRO A 347 -2.43 86.43 18.97
C PRO A 347 -1.92 87.72 18.31
N SER A 348 -1.77 87.75 16.99
CA SER A 348 -1.25 88.89 16.23
C SER A 348 -2.37 89.79 15.67
N SER A 349 -3.64 89.46 15.94
CA SER A 349 -4.80 90.12 15.36
C SER A 349 -5.73 90.65 16.45
N ASP A 350 -5.93 91.97 16.47
CA ASP A 350 -6.93 92.62 17.34
C ASP A 350 -8.37 92.42 16.86
N SER A 351 -8.58 91.82 15.67
CA SER A 351 -9.89 91.69 15.01
C SER A 351 -10.61 90.36 15.29
N GLY A 352 -10.11 89.55 16.23
CA GLY A 352 -10.72 88.25 16.57
C GLY A 352 -10.54 87.18 15.48
N ASN A 353 -9.49 87.29 14.65
CA ASN A 353 -9.19 86.29 13.63
C ASN A 353 -8.83 84.94 14.29
N LYS A 354 -9.16 83.84 13.61
CA LYS A 354 -8.82 82.48 14.04
C LYS A 354 -7.85 81.82 13.07
N ILE A 355 -6.91 81.06 13.60
CA ILE A 355 -5.96 80.23 12.85
C ILE A 355 -6.41 78.77 12.96
N ILE A 356 -6.50 78.09 11.82
CA ILE A 356 -6.66 76.64 11.76
C ILE A 356 -5.28 75.99 11.94
N LYS A 357 -5.10 75.24 13.03
CA LYS A 357 -3.90 74.42 13.24
C LYS A 357 -4.23 72.95 13.15
N GLU A 358 -3.40 72.20 12.46
CA GLU A 358 -3.48 70.73 12.45
C GLU A 358 -3.03 70.19 13.80
N ARG A 359 -3.84 69.30 14.39
CA ARG A 359 -3.51 68.61 15.63
C ARG A 359 -2.61 67.43 15.28
N SER A 360 -1.35 67.49 15.74
CA SER A 360 -0.41 66.38 15.55
C SER A 360 -0.81 65.20 16.44
N LEU A 361 -1.41 64.18 15.84
CA LEU A 361 -1.70 62.88 16.47
C LEU A 361 -0.70 61.79 16.05
N GLY A 362 0.31 62.16 15.25
CA GLY A 362 1.22 61.25 14.57
C GLY A 362 0.77 60.93 13.15
N ASP A 363 1.69 60.34 12.37
CA ASP A 363 1.47 60.03 10.95
C ASP A 363 0.85 58.65 10.71
N PHE A 364 0.44 57.96 11.79
CA PHE A 364 -0.04 56.58 11.74
C PHE A 364 -1.32 56.41 12.56
N ASP A 365 -2.29 55.72 11.96
CA ASP A 365 -3.47 55.19 12.61
C ASP A 365 -3.30 53.67 12.85
N TYR A 366 -4.03 53.12 13.80
CA TYR A 366 -4.05 51.69 14.09
C TYR A 366 -5.47 51.14 13.96
N GLY A 367 -5.56 49.87 13.58
CA GLY A 367 -6.83 49.23 13.33
C GLY A 367 -6.79 47.72 13.51
N ILE A 368 -7.98 47.13 13.57
CA ILE A 368 -8.16 45.68 13.55
C ILE A 368 -8.81 45.27 12.23
N GLY A 369 -8.42 44.12 11.70
CA GLY A 369 -8.88 43.73 10.37
C GLY A 369 -8.65 42.26 10.06
N SER A 370 -9.04 41.86 8.85
CA SER A 370 -8.86 40.52 8.32
C SER A 370 -8.19 40.54 6.95
N MET A 371 -7.41 39.51 6.66
CA MET A 371 -6.70 39.34 5.39
C MET A 371 -6.93 37.94 4.85
N LEU A 372 -7.18 37.86 3.54
CA LEU A 372 -7.04 36.68 2.71
C LEU A 372 -5.62 36.62 2.17
N ASN A 373 -4.90 35.55 2.49
CA ASN A 373 -3.51 35.31 2.15
C ASN A 373 -3.44 34.26 1.04
N LEU A 374 -2.85 34.62 -0.09
CA LEU A 374 -2.51 33.71 -1.16
C LEU A 374 -1.00 33.44 -1.14
N SER A 375 -0.61 32.19 -0.93
CA SER A 375 0.80 31.80 -0.93
C SER A 375 1.02 30.46 -1.63
N LEU A 376 2.22 30.25 -2.16
CA LEU A 376 2.61 28.94 -2.70
C LEU A 376 2.87 27.98 -1.55
N ARG A 377 2.39 26.73 -1.64
CA ARG A 377 2.70 25.73 -0.61
C ARG A 377 4.17 25.37 -0.67
N GLY A 378 4.80 25.46 0.49
CA GLY A 378 6.17 25.02 0.67
C GLY A 378 6.33 24.43 2.05
N GLY A 379 7.20 23.43 2.17
CA GLY A 379 7.62 22.92 3.47
C GLY A 379 8.47 23.92 4.28
N SER A 380 8.88 25.04 3.70
CA SER A 380 9.73 26.03 4.38
C SER A 380 9.08 26.59 5.65
N TRP A 381 9.91 27.04 6.60
CA TRP A 381 9.47 27.79 7.78
C TRP A 381 8.97 29.20 7.43
N VAL A 382 9.40 29.71 6.28
CA VAL A 382 9.07 31.04 5.77
C VAL A 382 8.40 30.89 4.41
N ARG A 383 7.22 31.50 4.26
CA ARG A 383 6.44 31.45 3.02
C ARG A 383 6.04 32.86 2.58
N PRO A 384 6.56 33.36 1.45
CA PRO A 384 6.10 34.62 0.89
C PRO A 384 4.71 34.44 0.24
N GLY A 385 3.93 35.50 0.22
CA GLY A 385 2.61 35.52 -0.40
C GLY A 385 2.15 36.93 -0.75
N ILE A 386 0.95 37.00 -1.31
CA ILE A 386 0.19 38.24 -1.49
C ILE A 386 -1.07 38.17 -0.64
N SER A 387 -1.57 39.33 -0.21
CA SER A 387 -2.75 39.39 0.66
C SER A 387 -3.67 40.53 0.29
N LEU A 388 -4.96 40.28 0.43
CA LEU A 388 -6.04 41.24 0.26
C LEU A 388 -6.89 41.22 1.52
N GLY A 389 -7.30 42.37 2.03
CA GLY A 389 -8.06 42.41 3.26
C GLY A 389 -8.72 43.74 3.53
N LEU A 390 -9.32 43.83 4.71
CA LEU A 390 -10.08 44.98 5.18
C LEU A 390 -9.67 45.26 6.63
N SER A 391 -9.62 46.53 7.00
CA SER A 391 -9.39 46.94 8.39
C SER A 391 -10.32 48.08 8.81
N PHE A 392 -10.61 48.11 10.09
CA PHE A 392 -11.33 49.17 10.77
C PHE A 392 -10.37 49.91 11.70
N SER A 393 -10.17 51.20 11.47
CA SER A 393 -9.32 52.03 12.33
C SER A 393 -10.06 52.50 13.59
N GLU A 394 -9.35 53.07 14.56
CA GLU A 394 -9.95 53.60 15.80
C GLU A 394 -11.05 54.64 15.51
N ASN A 395 -10.85 55.45 14.47
CA ASN A 395 -11.82 56.45 14.01
C ASN A 395 -12.99 55.86 13.21
N GLN A 396 -13.16 54.52 13.25
CA GLN A 396 -14.19 53.77 12.53
C GLN A 396 -14.09 53.91 11.00
N SER A 397 -12.93 54.33 10.49
CA SER A 397 -12.70 54.40 9.05
C SER A 397 -12.52 52.99 8.49
N PHE A 398 -13.26 52.68 7.42
CA PHE A 398 -13.11 51.44 6.69
C PHE A 398 -11.98 51.58 5.67
N GLN A 399 -11.02 50.66 5.70
CA GLN A 399 -9.87 50.68 4.80
C GLN A 399 -9.71 49.33 4.08
N GLY A 400 -9.51 49.38 2.77
CA GLY A 400 -9.08 48.25 1.96
C GLY A 400 -7.56 48.10 2.00
N LEU A 401 -7.08 46.85 2.12
CA LEU A 401 -5.66 46.52 2.24
C LEU A 401 -5.24 45.58 1.11
N ALA A 402 -4.11 45.89 0.46
CA ALA A 402 -3.51 45.02 -0.55
C ALA A 402 -1.98 45.05 -0.42
N GLY A 403 -1.34 43.90 -0.30
CA GLY A 403 0.10 43.86 -0.03
C GLY A 403 0.76 42.51 -0.21
N ILE A 404 2.05 42.48 0.07
CA ILE A 404 2.82 41.24 0.21
C ILE A 404 2.79 40.79 1.67
N ASN A 405 2.97 39.49 1.88
CA ASN A 405 3.07 38.93 3.21
C ASN A 405 4.19 37.90 3.33
N ILE A 406 4.59 37.66 4.58
CA ILE A 406 5.47 36.56 4.97
C ILE A 406 4.78 35.79 6.09
N ILE A 407 4.49 34.52 5.83
CA ILE A 407 3.94 33.58 6.80
C ILE A 407 5.10 32.83 7.48
N LEU A 408 5.14 32.85 8.80
CA LEU A 408 6.19 32.24 9.62
C LEU A 408 5.70 31.01 10.39
N GLY A 409 6.62 30.05 10.53
CA GLY A 409 6.45 28.87 11.38
C GLY A 409 5.95 27.64 10.62
N LYS A 410 6.23 26.46 11.19
CA LYS A 410 5.71 25.17 10.65
C LYS A 410 4.18 25.07 10.70
N SER A 411 3.58 25.72 11.69
CA SER A 411 2.13 25.83 11.88
C SER A 411 1.50 26.98 11.10
N GLN A 412 2.31 27.80 10.43
CA GLN A 412 1.90 28.89 9.53
C GLN A 412 0.90 29.86 10.18
N ARG A 413 1.10 30.17 11.46
CA ARG A 413 0.15 30.96 12.26
C ARG A 413 0.38 32.44 12.17
N TRP A 414 1.63 32.87 12.18
CA TRP A 414 1.98 34.28 12.24
C TRP A 414 2.21 34.82 10.85
N VAL A 415 1.55 35.93 10.51
CA VAL A 415 1.67 36.55 9.19
C VAL A 415 2.03 38.02 9.36
N PHE A 416 3.10 38.43 8.69
CA PHE A 416 3.52 39.81 8.58
C PHE A 416 3.11 40.35 7.22
N HIS A 417 2.53 41.54 7.20
CA HIS A 417 2.03 42.18 5.98
C HIS A 417 2.70 43.53 5.77
N TYR A 418 2.93 43.87 4.52
CA TYR A 418 3.33 45.20 4.09
C TYR A 418 2.70 45.51 2.74
N GLY A 419 2.12 46.69 2.58
CA GLY A 419 1.46 47.05 1.33
C GLY A 419 0.78 48.40 1.34
N LEU A 420 -0.24 48.51 0.50
CA LEU A 420 -1.04 49.71 0.30
C LEU A 420 -2.37 49.60 1.05
N SER A 421 -2.72 50.67 1.74
CA SER A 421 -4.05 50.91 2.28
C SER A 421 -4.79 51.89 1.39
N MET A 422 -6.11 51.75 1.29
CA MET A 422 -6.97 52.68 0.57
C MET A 422 -8.28 52.89 1.31
N GLY A 423 -8.80 54.11 1.31
CA GLY A 423 -9.98 54.47 2.09
C GLY A 423 -10.29 55.96 2.00
N SER A 424 -11.38 56.37 2.65
CA SER A 424 -11.72 57.79 2.82
C SER A 424 -10.97 58.36 4.03
N ILE A 425 -10.38 59.53 3.87
CA ILE A 425 -9.83 60.33 4.96
C ILE A 425 -10.55 61.66 5.05
N LYS A 426 -10.66 62.18 6.26
CA LYS A 426 -11.13 63.53 6.55
C LYS A 426 -9.98 64.52 6.40
N GLU A 427 -10.06 65.39 5.40
CA GLU A 427 -9.09 66.45 5.12
C GLU A 427 -9.77 67.83 5.18
N LEU A 428 -9.00 68.88 5.41
CA LEU A 428 -9.53 70.24 5.45
C LEU A 428 -10.18 70.59 4.11
N ALA A 429 -11.38 71.18 4.15
CA ALA A 429 -12.13 71.48 2.94
C ALA A 429 -11.37 72.43 2.00
N SER A 430 -11.59 72.28 0.70
CA SER A 430 -10.90 73.11 -0.29
C SER A 430 -11.16 74.61 -0.05
N GLY A 431 -10.09 75.42 -0.02
CA GLY A 431 -10.14 76.86 0.25
C GLY A 431 -9.71 77.29 1.65
N PHE A 432 -9.62 76.35 2.60
CA PHE A 432 -9.04 76.57 3.92
C PHE A 432 -7.57 76.13 3.94
N LYS A 433 -6.73 76.79 4.73
CA LYS A 433 -5.31 76.49 4.82
C LYS A 433 -4.84 76.48 6.27
N VAL A 434 -3.97 75.52 6.58
CA VAL A 434 -3.37 75.37 7.92
C VAL A 434 -2.32 76.47 8.13
N ASN A 435 -2.27 77.02 9.35
CA ASN A 435 -1.31 78.05 9.78
C ASN A 435 -1.35 79.38 9.00
N GLU A 436 -2.39 79.65 8.21
CA GLU A 436 -2.61 80.97 7.63
C GLU A 436 -3.58 81.77 8.51
N SER A 437 -3.18 82.99 8.89
CA SER A 437 -4.10 83.95 9.51
C SER A 437 -5.01 84.54 8.45
N ARG A 438 -6.29 84.18 8.50
CA ARG A 438 -7.34 84.74 7.65
C ARG A 438 -8.60 84.96 8.48
N ASN A 439 -9.41 85.93 8.08
CA ASN A 439 -10.73 86.11 8.65
C ASN A 439 -11.68 85.06 8.07
N TYR A 440 -11.69 83.87 8.69
CA TYR A 440 -12.67 82.83 8.40
C TYR A 440 -13.93 83.10 9.22
N ASP A 441 -15.06 83.31 8.55
CA ASP A 441 -16.35 83.54 9.21
C ASP A 441 -16.92 82.22 9.75
N PHE A 442 -16.63 81.93 11.02
CA PHE A 442 -17.19 80.81 11.77
C PHE A 442 -18.42 81.22 12.61
N THR A 443 -19.04 82.38 12.34
CA THR A 443 -20.10 82.95 13.21
C THR A 443 -21.38 82.11 13.28
N THR A 444 -21.59 81.18 12.34
CA THR A 444 -22.81 80.36 12.24
C THR A 444 -22.61 78.88 12.61
N SER A 445 -21.37 78.38 12.61
CA SER A 445 -21.02 77.05 13.11
C SER A 445 -19.56 77.00 13.55
N GLU A 446 -19.31 76.55 14.79
CA GLU A 446 -17.94 76.37 15.31
C GLU A 446 -17.19 75.17 14.69
N SER A 447 -17.83 74.43 13.77
CA SER A 447 -17.21 73.30 13.09
C SER A 447 -16.30 73.74 11.95
N ILE A 448 -15.05 73.27 11.98
CA ILE A 448 -14.11 73.41 10.86
C ILE A 448 -14.65 72.59 9.68
N PRO A 449 -14.78 73.18 8.47
CA PRO A 449 -15.25 72.45 7.30
C PRO A 449 -14.21 71.42 6.86
N ILE A 450 -14.65 70.17 6.78
CA ILE A 450 -13.85 68.99 6.47
C ILE A 450 -14.51 68.29 5.28
N ASP A 451 -13.70 67.93 4.28
CA ASP A 451 -14.12 67.14 3.13
C ASP A 451 -13.66 65.68 3.31
N GLU A 452 -14.50 64.74 2.89
CA GLU A 452 -14.13 63.33 2.77
C GLU A 452 -13.47 63.09 1.41
N LYS A 453 -12.24 62.56 1.43
CA LYS A 453 -11.44 62.34 0.24
C LYS A 453 -10.87 60.94 0.22
N PHE A 454 -11.03 60.26 -0.92
CA PHE A 454 -10.40 58.97 -1.14
C PHE A 454 -8.88 59.14 -1.27
N SER A 455 -8.12 58.39 -0.48
CA SER A 455 -6.66 58.48 -0.44
C SER A 455 -6.02 57.09 -0.33
N PHE A 456 -4.72 57.05 -0.58
CA PHE A 456 -3.89 55.86 -0.51
C PHE A 456 -2.80 56.04 0.53
N GLY A 457 -2.51 54.97 1.26
CA GLY A 457 -1.47 54.90 2.26
C GLY A 457 -0.63 53.64 2.12
N GLN A 458 0.36 53.51 2.99
CA GLN A 458 1.11 52.30 3.28
C GLN A 458 0.60 51.71 4.60
N PHE A 459 0.63 50.38 4.71
CA PHE A 459 0.33 49.70 5.96
C PHE A 459 1.36 48.63 6.30
N PHE A 460 1.48 48.38 7.61
CA PHE A 460 2.14 47.22 8.20
C PHE A 460 1.12 46.45 9.02
N GLY A 461 1.10 45.13 8.89
CA GLY A 461 0.14 44.28 9.61
C GLY A 461 0.81 43.11 10.30
N PHE A 462 0.30 42.75 11.48
CA PHE A 462 0.64 41.52 12.18
C PHE A 462 -0.64 40.75 12.48
N THR A 463 -0.80 39.58 11.88
CA THR A 463 -2.03 38.80 11.95
C THR A 463 -1.79 37.34 12.31
N TYR A 464 -2.89 36.67 12.67
CA TYR A 464 -2.93 35.26 13.02
C TYR A 464 -3.86 34.50 12.06
N ASN A 465 -3.34 33.46 11.39
CA ASN A 465 -4.12 32.58 10.49
C ASN A 465 -5.09 31.70 11.29
N PHE A 466 -6.38 31.81 10.98
CA PHE A 466 -7.44 31.03 11.59
C PHE A 466 -7.49 29.60 11.07
N LYS A 467 -7.96 28.68 11.93
CA LYS A 467 -8.44 27.38 11.45
C LYS A 467 -9.83 27.59 10.89
N ILE A 468 -10.04 27.27 9.62
CA ILE A 468 -11.40 27.17 9.08
C ILE A 468 -12.04 25.99 9.83
N LEU A 469 -13.00 26.30 10.71
CA LEU A 469 -13.79 25.27 11.35
C LEU A 469 -14.66 24.67 10.25
N GLU A 470 -14.40 23.41 9.88
CA GLU A 470 -15.32 22.67 9.03
C GLU A 470 -16.69 22.66 9.72
N SER A 471 -17.71 23.13 9.00
CA SER A 471 -19.08 22.99 9.47
C SER A 471 -19.33 21.49 9.58
N LYS A 472 -19.52 20.98 10.81
CA LYS A 472 -19.96 19.59 11.03
C LYS A 472 -21.07 19.28 10.06
N ASP A 473 -20.76 18.43 9.08
CA ASP A 473 -21.70 18.09 8.05
C ASP A 473 -22.89 17.39 8.73
N LYS A 474 -24.03 18.08 8.80
CA LYS A 474 -25.26 17.57 9.43
C LYS A 474 -25.93 16.48 8.57
N SER A 475 -25.28 16.03 7.49
CA SER A 475 -25.77 15.07 6.52
C SER A 475 -25.86 13.63 7.06
N LEU A 476 -25.26 13.32 8.22
CA LEU A 476 -25.35 11.99 8.88
C LEU A 476 -26.63 11.77 9.74
N PHE A 477 -27.63 12.66 9.66
CA PHE A 477 -28.95 12.47 10.30
C PHE A 477 -30.13 12.42 9.29
N ARG A 478 -29.94 11.75 8.15
CA ARG A 478 -31.08 11.18 7.41
C ARG A 478 -31.06 9.68 7.60
N LYS A 479 -31.90 9.24 8.56
CA LYS A 479 -32.22 7.85 8.87
C LYS A 479 -32.78 7.12 7.67
#